data_AF-A0A5N8VPM6-F1
#
_entry.id   AF-A0A5N8VPM6-F1
#
_cell.length_a   1.000
_cell.length_b   1.000
_cell.length_c   1.000
_cell.angle_alpha   90.00
_cell.angle_beta   90.00
_cell.angle_gamma   90.00
#
_symmetry.space_group_name_H-M   'P 1'
#
loop_
_entity.id
_entity.type
_entity.pdbx_description
1 polymer ?
#
loop_
_entity_poly.entity_id
_entity_poly.type
_entity_poly.pdbx_seq_one_letter_code
_entity_poly.pdbx_strand_id
1 'polypeptide(L)' 'MNATLAPAADRIIGQIRAHQAAATAAGLGSTNWDAIHDLLVRLISEAPDPQLRVREIAELLTDHARSARSAGGVR' A
#
# COMPACT_ATOMS: atom_id res chain seq x y z
N MET A 1 2.78 23.72 -17.48
CA MET A 1 1.99 22.48 -17.66
C MET A 1 2.71 21.35 -16.96
N ASN A 2 1.92 20.55 -16.26
CA ASN A 2 2.22 19.53 -15.25
C ASN A 2 3.43 18.62 -15.57
N ALA A 3 4.49 18.68 -14.76
CA ALA A 3 5.63 17.79 -14.86
C ALA A 3 5.40 16.54 -13.97
N THR A 4 5.49 15.36 -14.60
CA THR A 4 6.00 14.12 -13.97
C THR A 4 5.09 13.44 -12.93
N LEU A 5 3.89 13.02 -13.32
CA LEU A 5 3.13 12.07 -12.52
C LEU A 5 3.50 10.58 -12.81
N ALA A 6 4.14 10.32 -13.95
CA ALA A 6 4.44 8.97 -14.45
C ALA A 6 5.71 8.27 -13.90
N PRO A 7 6.17 8.49 -12.66
CA PRO A 7 6.91 7.43 -11.97
C PRO A 7 6.46 7.16 -10.53
N ALA A 8 5.32 7.71 -10.07
CA ALA A 8 4.89 7.56 -8.68
C ALA A 8 4.45 6.12 -8.34
N ALA A 9 3.67 5.46 -9.22
CA ALA A 9 3.15 4.12 -8.95
C ALA A 9 4.25 3.04 -8.93
N ASP A 10 5.18 3.07 -9.89
CA ASP A 10 6.31 2.14 -9.93
C ASP A 10 7.23 2.32 -8.71
N ARG A 11 7.45 3.57 -8.28
CA ARG A 11 8.18 3.87 -7.05
C ARG A 11 7.49 3.28 -5.82
N ILE A 12 6.18 3.43 -5.72
CA ILE A 12 5.38 2.87 -4.61
C ILE A 12 5.46 1.34 -4.63
N ILE A 13 5.31 0.70 -5.79
CA ILE A 13 5.48 -0.76 -5.94
C ILE A 13 6.87 -1.19 -5.47
N GLY A 14 7.92 -0.48 -5.90
CA GLY A 14 9.29 -0.74 -5.47
C GLY A 14 9.46 -0.64 -3.96
N GLN A 15 8.85 0.36 -3.33
CA GLN A 15 8.86 0.52 -1.87
C GLN A 15 8.12 -0.63 -1.17
N ILE A 16 6.93 -1.01 -1.64
CA ILE A 16 6.15 -2.14 -1.09
C ILE A 16 7.00 -3.42 -1.10
N ARG A 17 7.66 -3.72 -2.22
CA ARG A 17 8.54 -4.91 -2.34
C ARG A 17 9.76 -4.83 -1.44
N ALA A 18 10.39 -3.66 -1.34
CA ALA A 18 11.54 -3.46 -0.45
C ALA A 18 11.16 -3.65 1.03
N HIS A 19 10.00 -3.13 1.45
CA HIS A 19 9.48 -3.31 2.79
C HIS A 19 9.13 -4.77 3.09
N GLN A 20 8.52 -5.47 2.15
CA GLN A 20 8.26 -6.91 2.26
C GLN A 20 9.57 -7.68 2.51
N ALA A 21 10.59 -7.46 1.66
CA ALA A 21 11.89 -8.12 1.80
C ALA A 21 12.57 -7.79 3.14
N ALA A 22 12.51 -6.52 3.57
CA ALA A 22 13.06 -6.09 4.85
C ALA A 22 12.33 -6.71 6.05
N ALA A 23 11.00 -6.80 6.01
CA ALA A 23 10.20 -7.44 7.05
C ALA A 23 10.53 -8.93 7.17
N THR A 24 10.64 -9.63 6.04
CA THR A 24 11.04 -11.05 6.00
C THR A 24 12.44 -11.25 6.54
N ALA A 25 13.41 -10.42 6.15
CA ALA A 25 14.77 -10.47 6.68
C ALA A 25 14.84 -10.20 8.19
N ALA A 26 13.95 -9.35 8.72
CA ALA A 26 13.85 -9.06 10.15
C ALA A 26 13.08 -10.13 10.96
N GLY A 27 12.58 -11.20 10.32
CA GLY A 27 11.73 -12.21 10.97
C GLY A 27 10.33 -11.69 11.34
N LEU A 28 9.95 -10.51 10.81
CA LEU A 28 8.62 -9.91 10.96
C LEU A 28 7.69 -10.25 9.78
N GLY A 29 8.23 -10.88 8.75
CA GLY A 29 7.47 -11.40 7.62
C GLY A 29 6.56 -12.54 8.03
N SER A 30 5.40 -12.63 7.40
CA SER A 30 4.48 -13.77 7.52
C SER A 30 3.81 -14.01 6.19
N THR A 31 3.35 -15.24 5.94
CA THR A 31 2.63 -15.58 4.69
C THR A 31 1.44 -14.67 4.45
N ASN A 32 0.74 -14.26 5.53
CA ASN A 32 -0.38 -13.34 5.42
C ASN A 32 0.07 -11.92 5.05
N TRP A 33 1.19 -11.44 5.63
CA TRP A 33 1.76 -10.15 5.25
C TRP A 33 2.27 -10.15 3.81
N ASP A 34 2.95 -11.21 3.38
CA ASP A 34 3.41 -11.36 2.00
C ASP A 34 2.24 -11.32 1.01
N ALA A 35 1.15 -12.04 1.31
CA ALA A 35 -0.05 -12.03 0.48
C ALA A 35 -0.69 -10.64 0.35
N ILE A 36 -0.65 -9.83 1.43
CA ILE A 36 -1.14 -8.44 1.38
C ILE A 36 -0.24 -7.58 0.48
N HIS A 37 1.09 -7.70 0.58
CA HIS A 37 2.02 -6.97 -0.28
C HIS A 37 1.82 -7.34 -1.76
N ASP A 38 1.70 -8.63 -2.07
CA ASP A 38 1.46 -9.11 -3.43
C ASP A 38 0.11 -8.64 -3.98
N LEU A 39 -0.94 -8.65 -3.15
CA LEU A 39 -2.25 -8.12 -3.54
C LEU A 39 -2.19 -6.64 -3.88
N LEU A 40 -1.51 -5.82 -3.07
CA LEU A 40 -1.35 -4.39 -3.33
C LEU A 40 -0.61 -4.14 -4.64
N VAL A 41 0.50 -4.84 -4.88
CA VAL A 41 1.24 -4.71 -6.14
C VAL A 41 0.38 -5.10 -7.33
N ARG A 42 -0.37 -6.20 -7.23
CA ARG A 42 -1.27 -6.66 -8.29
C ARG A 42 -2.35 -5.64 -8.61
N LEU A 43 -3.04 -5.13 -7.57
CA LEU A 43 -4.11 -4.13 -7.74
C LEU A 43 -3.61 -2.87 -8.44
N ILE A 44 -2.39 -2.41 -8.13
CA ILE A 44 -1.79 -1.21 -8.73
C ILE A 44 -1.32 -1.50 -10.15
N SER A 45 -0.62 -2.62 -10.38
CA SER A 45 0.00 -2.94 -11.68
C SER A 45 -1.01 -3.30 -12.76
N GLU A 46 -2.13 -3.91 -12.38
CA GLU A 46 -3.21 -4.31 -13.29
C GLU A 46 -4.25 -3.21 -13.51
N ALA A 47 -4.13 -2.05 -12.84
CA ALA A 47 -5.09 -0.97 -12.98
C ALA A 47 -4.92 -0.22 -14.32
N PRO A 48 -6.02 0.20 -14.98
CA PRO A 48 -5.95 1.09 -16.14
C PRO A 48 -5.26 2.43 -15.84
N ASP A 49 -5.39 2.90 -14.60
CA ASP A 49 -4.68 4.05 -14.06
C ASP A 49 -4.04 3.67 -12.70
N PRO A 50 -2.76 3.25 -12.70
CA PRO A 50 -2.04 2.87 -11.50
C PRO A 50 -1.93 4.00 -10.46
N GLN A 51 -1.91 5.26 -10.88
CA GLN A 51 -1.78 6.39 -9.95
C GLN A 51 -3.10 6.66 -9.22
N LEU A 52 -4.21 6.64 -9.95
CA LEU A 52 -5.54 6.72 -9.35
C LEU A 52 -5.73 5.56 -8.36
N ARG A 53 -5.33 4.34 -8.74
CA ARG A 53 -5.44 3.18 -7.85
C ARG A 53 -4.61 3.32 -6.57
N VAL A 54 -3.39 3.84 -6.65
CA VAL A 54 -2.58 4.14 -5.45
C VAL A 54 -3.32 5.12 -4.53
N ARG A 55 -3.91 6.17 -5.10
CA ARG A 55 -4.67 7.15 -4.34
C ARG A 55 -5.88 6.54 -3.64
N GLU A 56 -6.69 5.75 -4.35
CA GLU A 56 -7.85 5.05 -3.79
C GLU A 56 -7.46 4.13 -2.63
N ILE A 57 -6.38 3.37 -2.79
CA ILE A 57 -5.86 2.49 -1.72
C ILE A 57 -5.42 3.32 -0.50
N ALA A 58 -4.73 4.44 -0.72
CA ALA A 58 -4.28 5.31 0.38
C ALA A 58 -5.47 5.93 1.14
N GLU A 59 -6.53 6.32 0.43
CA GLU A 59 -7.77 6.84 1.02
C GLU A 59 -8.44 5.74 1.88
N LEU A 60 -8.60 4.52 1.36
CA LEU A 60 -9.16 3.38 2.11
C LEU A 60 -8.38 3.07 3.40
N LEU A 61 -7.06 3.03 3.33
CA LEU A 61 -6.21 2.78 4.51
C LEU A 61 -6.32 3.90 5.54
N THR A 62 -6.39 5.15 5.09
CA THR A 62 -6.55 6.32 5.96
C THR A 62 -7.89 6.31 6.67
N ASP A 63 -8.96 6.00 5.95
CA ASP A 63 -10.31 5.92 6.50
C ASP A 63 -10.43 4.78 7.50
N HIS A 64 -9.89 3.60 7.18
CA HIS A 64 -9.83 2.48 8.12
C HIS A 64 -9.09 2.85 9.41
N ALA A 65 -7.92 3.51 9.30
CA ALA A 65 -7.17 3.96 10.46
C ALA A 65 -7.93 5.02 11.29
N ARG A 66 -8.72 5.88 10.64
CA ARG A 66 -9.58 6.86 11.32
C ARG A 66 -10.72 6.16 12.06
N SER A 67 -11.41 5.23 11.39
CA SER A 67 -12.50 4.43 11.99
C SER A 67 -12.02 3.61 13.18
N ALA A 68 -10.86 2.97 13.06
CA ALA A 68 -10.25 2.21 14.16
C ALA A 68 -9.93 3.10 15.37
N ARG A 69 -9.41 4.33 15.16
CA ARG A 69 -9.17 5.30 16.23
C ARG A 69 -10.46 5.78 16.90
N SER A 70 -11.51 6.07 16.14
CA SER A 70 -12.80 6.48 16.70
C SER A 70 -13.49 5.36 17.48
N ALA A 71 -13.27 4.09 17.10
CA ALA A 71 -13.82 2.93 17.79
C ALA A 71 -13.03 2.57 19.08
N GLY A 72 -11.75 2.92 19.17
CA GLY A 72 -10.91 2.71 20.35
C GLY A 72 -11.08 3.74 21.47
N GLY A 73 -11.99 4.71 21.31
CA GLY A 73 -12.24 5.81 22.24
C GLY A 73 -13.23 5.50 23.37
N VAL A 74 -13.34 4.26 23.85
CA VAL A 74 -13.91 3.93 25.18
C VAL A 74 -13.27 2.63 25.67
N ARG A 75 -12.25 2.74 26.51
CA ARG A 75 -12.01 1.92 27.71
C ARG A 75 -10.68 2.30 28.36
#